data_AF-A0A7Y3AL67-F1
#
_entry.id   AF-A0A7Y3AL67-F1
#
_cell.length_a   1.000
_cell.length_b   1.000
_cell.length_c   1.000
_cell.angle_alpha   90.00
_cell.angle_beta   90.00
_cell.angle_gamma   90.00
#
_symmetry.space_group_name_H-M   'P 1'
#
loop_
_entity.id
_entity.type
_entity.pdbx_description
1 polymer ?
#
loop_
_entity_poly.entity_id
_entity_poly.type
_entity_poly.pdbx_seq_one_letter_code
_entity_poly.pdbx_strand_id
1 'polypeptide(L)'
;VEMAKAYTGYESDKQIHPEAANPIIVGTALDVAVDELGNAFVDHLLQVALGSTDAVVRGRTLGAAANVKDPAKAAEVLQLAFSDEIRDNEVFTVLYPQVMMQETREATWSWFQENIDRILERIPESGWGRVTFVGSAFCNTTKQAEVEAFFADRIESLTGGPRNLAKTLEGIDLCVAKVQHHKDGMDTWLGQ
;
A
#
# COMPACT_ATOMS: atom_id res chain seq x y z
N VAL A 1 16.85 -5.32 10.64
CA VAL A 1 17.57 -5.97 9.53
C VAL A 1 17.92 -7.43 9.84
N GLU A 2 18.79 -7.75 10.80
CA GLU A 2 19.22 -9.15 11.06
C GLU A 2 18.07 -10.15 11.28
N MET A 3 17.05 -9.78 12.06
CA MET A 3 15.87 -10.64 12.24
C MET A 3 15.15 -10.95 10.92
N ALA A 4 15.03 -9.97 10.03
CA ALA A 4 14.39 -10.15 8.74
C ALA A 4 15.23 -11.05 7.82
N LYS A 5 16.56 -10.88 7.83
CA LYS A 5 17.47 -11.77 7.11
C LYS A 5 17.37 -13.21 7.62
N ALA A 6 17.41 -13.39 8.94
CA ALA A 6 17.29 -14.70 9.57
C ALA A 6 15.92 -15.36 9.30
N TYR A 7 14.83 -14.59 9.40
CA TYR A 7 13.47 -15.08 9.11
C TYR A 7 13.29 -15.52 7.66
N THR A 8 13.89 -14.80 6.70
CA THR A 8 13.66 -15.00 5.26
C THR A 8 14.75 -15.79 4.56
N GLY A 9 15.84 -16.11 5.26
CA GLY A 9 17.02 -16.73 4.66
C GLY A 9 17.72 -15.85 3.62
N TYR A 10 17.52 -14.51 3.65
CA TYR A 10 18.16 -13.59 2.71
C TYR A 10 19.69 -13.66 2.83
N GLU A 11 20.38 -13.80 1.69
CA GLU A 11 21.82 -14.06 1.59
C GLU A 11 22.28 -15.38 2.26
N SER A 12 21.35 -16.30 2.50
CA SER A 12 21.59 -17.63 3.05
C SER A 12 20.87 -18.68 2.19
N ASP A 13 20.07 -19.57 2.78
CA ASP A 13 19.35 -20.66 2.12
C ASP A 13 18.05 -20.24 1.41
N LYS A 14 17.64 -18.97 1.55
CA LYS A 14 16.39 -18.41 1.02
C LYS A 14 15.13 -19.15 1.46
N GLN A 15 15.17 -19.79 2.63
CA GLN A 15 14.02 -20.45 3.24
C GLN A 15 13.43 -19.61 4.38
N ILE A 16 12.15 -19.82 4.68
CA ILE A 16 11.50 -19.20 5.84
C ILE A 16 11.88 -19.97 7.11
N HIS A 17 12.33 -19.25 8.14
CA HIS A 17 12.69 -19.77 9.47
C HIS A 17 11.81 -19.11 10.54
N PRO A 18 10.59 -19.62 10.81
CA PRO A 18 9.63 -18.97 11.72
C PRO A 18 10.16 -18.78 13.14
N GLU A 19 11.00 -19.69 13.62
CA GLU A 19 11.64 -19.66 14.93
C GLU A 19 12.72 -18.58 15.07
N ALA A 20 13.24 -18.07 13.94
CA ALA A 20 14.27 -17.03 13.92
C ALA A 20 13.70 -15.61 14.16
N ALA A 21 12.37 -15.45 14.22
CA ALA A 21 11.74 -14.17 14.46
C ALA A 21 10.56 -14.24 15.43
N ASN A 22 10.42 -13.19 16.23
CA ASN A 22 9.23 -13.02 17.04
C ASN A 22 8.03 -12.66 16.12
N PRO A 23 6.93 -13.44 16.14
CA PRO A 23 5.81 -13.26 15.23
C PRO A 23 5.08 -11.92 15.41
N ILE A 24 5.25 -11.24 16.55
CA ILE A 24 4.65 -9.93 16.84
C ILE A 24 5.37 -8.81 16.08
N ILE A 25 6.69 -8.90 15.93
CA ILE A 25 7.51 -7.79 15.40
C ILE A 25 8.15 -8.09 14.04
N VAL A 26 7.98 -9.31 13.52
CA VAL A 26 8.58 -9.70 12.22
C VAL A 26 8.12 -8.81 11.06
N GLY A 27 6.86 -8.34 11.05
CA GLY A 27 6.38 -7.41 10.02
C GLY A 27 7.19 -6.11 10.01
N THR A 28 7.32 -5.46 11.16
CA THR A 28 8.17 -4.26 11.30
C THR A 28 9.63 -4.53 10.95
N ALA A 29 10.16 -5.70 11.32
CA ALA A 29 11.53 -6.06 10.96
C ALA A 29 11.72 -6.17 9.44
N LEU A 30 10.73 -6.70 8.73
CA LEU A 30 10.71 -6.80 7.27
C LEU A 30 10.61 -5.41 6.61
N ASP A 31 9.70 -4.55 7.08
CA ASP A 31 9.55 -3.18 6.55
C ASP A 31 10.84 -2.36 6.69
N VAL A 32 11.47 -2.40 7.88
CA VAL A 32 12.77 -1.75 8.10
C VAL A 32 13.86 -2.35 7.22
N ALA A 33 13.84 -3.67 6.99
CA ALA A 33 14.82 -4.30 6.12
C ALA A 33 14.62 -3.93 4.64
N VAL A 34 13.40 -3.64 4.19
CA VAL A 34 13.15 -3.08 2.85
C VAL A 34 13.80 -1.70 2.71
N ASP A 35 13.65 -0.82 3.71
CA ASP A 35 14.28 0.50 3.70
C ASP A 35 15.82 0.41 3.72
N GLU A 36 16.40 -0.49 4.52
CA GLU A 36 17.85 -0.59 4.74
C GLU A 36 18.61 -1.42 3.67
N LEU A 37 17.98 -2.47 3.14
CA LEU A 37 18.61 -3.39 2.17
C LEU A 37 18.18 -3.12 0.72
N GLY A 38 17.12 -2.31 0.53
CA GLY A 38 16.67 -1.82 -0.77
C GLY A 38 16.15 -2.90 -1.72
N ASN A 39 16.22 -2.59 -3.02
CA ASN A 39 15.54 -3.33 -4.09
C ASN A 39 15.89 -4.82 -4.15
N ALA A 40 17.13 -5.22 -3.82
CA ALA A 40 17.52 -6.63 -3.81
C ALA A 40 16.77 -7.45 -2.74
N PHE A 41 16.47 -6.83 -1.59
CA PHE A 41 15.68 -7.47 -0.56
C PHE A 41 14.18 -7.49 -0.92
N VAL A 42 13.68 -6.45 -1.59
CA VAL A 42 12.32 -6.44 -2.15
C VAL A 42 12.12 -7.60 -3.12
N ASP A 43 13.05 -7.79 -4.07
CA ASP A 43 13.00 -8.89 -5.03
C ASP A 43 13.01 -10.26 -4.34
N HIS A 44 13.79 -10.41 -3.27
CA HIS A 44 13.79 -11.61 -2.43
C HIS A 44 12.44 -11.86 -1.75
N LEU A 45 11.85 -10.82 -1.15
CA LEU A 45 10.53 -10.93 -0.50
C LEU A 45 9.43 -11.30 -1.49
N LEU A 46 9.46 -10.74 -2.70
CA LEU A 46 8.55 -11.12 -3.78
C LEU A 46 8.74 -12.58 -4.17
N GLN A 47 9.98 -13.04 -4.35
CA GLN A 47 10.26 -14.46 -4.64
C GLN A 47 9.67 -15.38 -3.55
N VAL A 48 9.87 -15.03 -2.28
CA VAL A 48 9.34 -15.79 -1.14
C VAL A 48 7.81 -15.75 -1.11
N ALA A 49 7.19 -14.59 -1.38
CA ALA A 49 5.74 -14.46 -1.42
C ALA A 49 5.14 -15.35 -2.53
N LEU A 50 5.64 -15.21 -3.76
CA LEU A 50 5.08 -15.90 -4.92
C LEU A 50 5.32 -17.42 -4.86
N GLY A 51 6.44 -17.86 -4.29
CA GLY A 51 6.76 -19.27 -4.11
C GLY A 51 6.08 -19.96 -2.92
N SER A 52 5.39 -19.22 -2.03
CA SER A 52 4.78 -19.78 -0.82
C SER A 52 3.28 -20.03 -0.97
N THR A 53 2.79 -21.11 -0.38
CA THR A 53 1.35 -21.36 -0.20
C THR A 53 0.83 -20.95 1.18
N ASP A 54 1.73 -20.68 2.14
CA ASP A 54 1.38 -20.24 3.49
C ASP A 54 0.87 -18.80 3.47
N ALA A 55 -0.36 -18.59 3.92
CA ALA A 55 -1.01 -17.28 3.88
C ALA A 55 -0.35 -16.23 4.80
N VAL A 56 0.21 -16.66 5.94
CA VAL A 56 0.91 -15.77 6.88
C VAL A 56 2.23 -15.32 6.30
N VAL A 57 3.00 -16.24 5.71
CA VAL A 57 4.26 -15.93 5.03
C VAL A 57 3.98 -14.97 3.88
N ARG A 58 3.05 -15.31 2.98
CA ARG A 58 2.67 -14.48 1.83
C ARG A 58 2.28 -13.07 2.25
N GLY A 59 1.36 -12.94 3.20
CA GLY A 59 0.87 -11.64 3.64
C GLY A 59 1.98 -10.76 4.21
N ARG A 60 2.90 -11.34 5.00
CA ARG A 60 4.04 -10.61 5.57
C ARG A 60 5.04 -10.17 4.51
N THR A 61 5.48 -11.08 3.64
CA THR A 61 6.53 -10.78 2.66
C THR A 61 6.02 -9.91 1.53
N LEU A 62 4.81 -10.15 1.02
CA LEU A 62 4.18 -9.30 0.01
C LEU A 62 3.87 -7.90 0.55
N GLY A 63 3.30 -7.82 1.76
CA GLY A 63 3.00 -6.54 2.40
C GLY A 63 4.26 -5.70 2.62
N ALA A 64 5.34 -6.31 3.10
CA ALA A 64 6.61 -5.63 3.29
C ALA A 64 7.26 -5.22 1.96
N ALA A 65 7.29 -6.11 0.95
CA ALA A 65 7.79 -5.76 -0.38
C ALA A 65 7.02 -4.57 -1.00
N ALA A 66 5.72 -4.49 -0.74
CA ALA A 66 4.87 -3.39 -1.17
C ALA A 66 5.12 -2.07 -0.42
N ASN A 67 5.93 -2.04 0.64
CA ASN A 67 6.36 -0.80 1.32
C ASN A 67 7.64 -0.18 0.70
N VAL A 68 8.08 -0.64 -0.48
CA VAL A 68 9.21 -0.04 -1.18
C VAL A 68 8.94 1.43 -1.56
N LYS A 69 9.90 2.32 -1.27
CA LYS A 69 9.80 3.76 -1.56
C LYS A 69 10.54 4.19 -2.83
N ASP A 70 11.41 3.34 -3.37
CA ASP A 70 12.10 3.60 -4.64
C ASP A 70 11.06 3.69 -5.77
N PRO A 71 10.95 4.83 -6.48
CA PRO A 71 9.87 5.04 -7.47
C PRO A 71 9.87 4.02 -8.61
N ALA A 72 11.06 3.58 -9.06
CA ALA A 72 11.16 2.60 -10.14
C ALA A 72 10.67 1.22 -9.67
N LYS A 73 11.15 0.76 -8.52
CA LYS A 73 10.70 -0.52 -7.93
C LYS A 73 9.24 -0.49 -7.51
N ALA A 74 8.74 0.64 -7.00
CA ALA A 74 7.32 0.84 -6.72
C ALA A 74 6.44 0.64 -7.97
N ALA A 75 6.85 1.19 -9.12
CA ALA A 75 6.14 0.99 -10.38
C ALA A 75 6.15 -0.49 -10.83
N GLU A 76 7.26 -1.20 -10.66
CA GLU A 76 7.34 -2.64 -10.91
C GLU A 76 6.40 -3.43 -9.99
N VAL A 77 6.40 -3.11 -8.69
CA VAL A 77 5.53 -3.75 -7.70
C VAL A 77 4.06 -3.52 -8.05
N LEU A 78 3.64 -2.31 -8.45
CA LEU A 78 2.27 -2.03 -8.86
C LEU A 78 1.81 -2.87 -10.06
N GLN A 79 2.70 -3.21 -11.00
CA GLN A 79 2.36 -4.07 -12.13
C GLN A 79 1.99 -5.50 -11.69
N LEU A 80 2.43 -5.95 -10.52
CA LEU A 80 2.05 -7.26 -9.98
C LEU A 80 0.54 -7.35 -9.73
N ALA A 81 -0.17 -6.24 -9.54
CA ALA A 81 -1.64 -6.24 -9.44
C ALA A 81 -2.33 -6.93 -10.62
N PHE A 82 -1.68 -6.97 -11.79
CA PHE A 82 -2.19 -7.63 -13.00
C PHE A 82 -1.60 -9.02 -13.25
N SER A 83 -0.69 -9.50 -12.39
CA SER A 83 -0.13 -10.84 -12.50
C SER A 83 -1.14 -11.90 -12.04
N ASP A 84 -1.11 -13.05 -12.69
CA ASP A 84 -1.85 -14.25 -12.28
C ASP A 84 -1.26 -14.90 -11.01
N GLU A 85 -0.04 -14.51 -10.61
CA GLU A 85 0.60 -14.99 -9.38
C GLU A 85 0.11 -14.27 -8.11
N ILE A 86 -0.52 -13.10 -8.29
CA ILE A 86 -1.19 -12.35 -7.22
C ILE A 86 -2.63 -12.83 -7.12
N ARG A 87 -3.05 -13.20 -5.91
CA ARG A 87 -4.43 -13.61 -5.65
C ARG A 87 -5.33 -12.38 -5.65
N ASP A 88 -6.59 -12.54 -6.05
CA ASP A 88 -7.54 -11.42 -6.13
C ASP A 88 -7.69 -10.66 -4.80
N ASN A 89 -7.57 -11.36 -3.65
CA ASN A 89 -7.62 -10.74 -2.33
C ASN A 89 -6.31 -10.02 -1.89
N GLU A 90 -5.23 -10.16 -2.66
CA GLU A 90 -3.91 -9.57 -2.42
C GLU A 90 -3.63 -8.35 -3.30
N VAL A 91 -4.47 -8.06 -4.30
CA VAL A 91 -4.31 -6.86 -5.16
C VAL A 91 -4.18 -5.58 -4.33
N PHE A 92 -5.01 -5.43 -3.30
CA PHE A 92 -4.91 -4.29 -2.37
C PHE A 92 -3.69 -4.33 -1.46
N THR A 93 -3.09 -5.50 -1.20
CA THR A 93 -1.84 -5.62 -0.44
C THR A 93 -0.68 -4.98 -1.20
N VAL A 94 -0.68 -5.07 -2.53
CA VAL A 94 0.31 -4.44 -3.41
C VAL A 94 0.03 -2.95 -3.58
N LEU A 95 -1.23 -2.58 -3.84
CA LEU A 95 -1.62 -1.22 -4.20
C LEU A 95 -1.66 -0.25 -3.01
N TYR A 96 -2.23 -0.66 -1.88
CA TYR A 96 -2.58 0.28 -0.81
C TYR A 96 -1.36 0.90 -0.10
N PRO A 97 -0.29 0.14 0.23
CA PRO A 97 0.90 0.74 0.84
C PRO A 97 1.51 1.87 -0.01
N GLN A 98 1.54 1.69 -1.33
CA GLN A 98 2.09 2.65 -2.29
C GLN A 98 1.34 3.99 -2.33
N VAL A 99 0.03 3.97 -2.04
CA VAL A 99 -0.76 5.19 -1.90
C VAL A 99 -0.48 5.90 -0.56
N MET A 100 -0.23 5.15 0.50
CA MET A 100 -0.11 5.72 1.85
C MET A 100 1.22 6.46 2.05
N MET A 101 2.29 6.01 1.41
CA MET A 101 3.63 6.61 1.53
C MET A 101 3.76 7.91 0.74
N GLN A 102 4.41 8.92 1.33
CA GLN A 102 4.53 10.25 0.72
C GLN A 102 5.30 10.21 -0.60
N GLU A 103 6.31 9.34 -0.69
CA GLU A 103 7.24 9.18 -1.79
C GLU A 103 6.55 8.67 -3.06
N THR A 104 5.53 7.83 -2.90
CA THR A 104 4.90 7.07 -3.99
C THR A 104 3.43 7.45 -4.22
N ARG A 105 2.79 8.18 -3.30
CA ARG A 105 1.35 8.52 -3.33
C ARG A 105 0.88 9.13 -4.64
N GLU A 106 1.49 10.23 -5.06
CA GLU A 106 1.06 10.98 -6.26
C GLU A 106 1.23 10.14 -7.54
N ALA A 107 2.37 9.44 -7.65
CA ALA A 107 2.64 8.55 -8.77
C ALA A 107 1.66 7.37 -8.81
N THR A 108 1.38 6.77 -7.65
CA THR A 108 0.44 5.65 -7.52
C THR A 108 -0.99 6.09 -7.82
N TRP A 109 -1.39 7.28 -7.38
CA TRP A 109 -2.69 7.85 -7.71
C TRP A 109 -2.85 8.05 -9.23
N SER A 110 -1.85 8.65 -9.88
CA SER A 110 -1.85 8.85 -11.33
C SER A 110 -1.94 7.51 -12.08
N TRP A 111 -1.10 6.54 -11.71
CA TRP A 111 -1.15 5.19 -12.26
C TRP A 111 -2.50 4.51 -12.02
N PHE A 112 -3.10 4.67 -10.85
CA PHE A 112 -4.41 4.11 -10.54
C PHE A 112 -5.50 4.69 -11.44
N GLN A 113 -5.49 5.99 -11.69
CA GLN A 113 -6.47 6.64 -12.58
C GLN A 113 -6.42 6.06 -14.00
N GLU A 114 -5.21 5.73 -14.49
CA GLU A 114 -4.99 5.11 -15.80
C GLU A 114 -5.39 3.63 -15.85
N ASN A 115 -5.46 2.95 -14.70
CA ASN A 115 -5.57 1.49 -14.64
C ASN A 115 -6.78 0.96 -13.85
N ILE A 116 -7.67 1.83 -13.35
CA ILE A 116 -8.81 1.44 -12.52
C ILE A 116 -9.65 0.30 -13.15
N ASP A 117 -9.92 0.37 -14.46
CA ASP A 117 -10.77 -0.63 -15.12
C ASP A 117 -10.10 -2.02 -15.10
N ARG A 118 -8.78 -2.07 -15.33
CA ARG A 118 -7.97 -3.31 -15.20
C ARG A 118 -7.92 -3.82 -13.76
N ILE A 119 -7.94 -2.92 -12.77
CA ILE A 119 -7.97 -3.31 -11.34
C ILE A 119 -9.33 -3.92 -11.01
N LEU A 120 -10.44 -3.35 -11.51
CA LEU A 120 -11.79 -3.87 -11.28
C LEU A 120 -11.97 -5.28 -11.85
N GLU A 121 -11.30 -5.61 -12.96
CA GLU A 121 -11.26 -6.96 -13.53
C GLU A 121 -10.52 -7.98 -12.63
N ARG A 122 -9.60 -7.52 -11.77
CA ARG A 122 -8.80 -8.40 -10.90
C ARG A 122 -9.44 -8.66 -9.54
N ILE A 123 -10.43 -7.88 -9.13
CA ILE A 123 -11.07 -8.01 -7.82
C ILE A 123 -12.55 -8.37 -7.95
N PRO A 124 -13.11 -9.14 -6.99
CA PRO A 124 -14.54 -9.42 -6.98
C PRO A 124 -15.37 -8.13 -6.92
N GLU A 125 -16.55 -8.14 -7.53
CA GLU A 125 -17.47 -6.99 -7.55
C GLU A 125 -17.81 -6.46 -6.15
N SER A 126 -17.90 -7.36 -5.16
CA SER A 126 -18.11 -7.02 -3.75
C SER A 126 -17.00 -6.15 -3.15
N GLY A 127 -15.82 -6.11 -3.80
CA GLY A 127 -14.68 -5.28 -3.44
C GLY A 127 -14.56 -3.98 -4.24
N TRP A 128 -15.40 -3.73 -5.25
CA TRP A 128 -15.25 -2.57 -6.15
C TRP A 128 -15.31 -1.24 -5.42
N GLY A 129 -16.20 -1.07 -4.46
CA GLY A 129 -16.24 0.15 -3.64
C GLY A 129 -14.95 0.40 -2.85
N ARG A 130 -14.07 -0.58 -2.64
CA ARG A 130 -12.82 -0.41 -1.89
C ARG A 130 -11.77 0.41 -2.66
N VAL A 131 -11.88 0.48 -3.99
CA VAL A 131 -10.94 1.25 -4.82
C VAL A 131 -10.96 2.75 -4.51
N THR A 132 -12.05 3.26 -3.93
CA THR A 132 -12.13 4.68 -3.52
C THR A 132 -11.15 5.02 -2.41
N PHE A 133 -10.65 4.05 -1.64
CA PHE A 133 -9.68 4.31 -0.58
C PHE A 133 -8.29 4.66 -1.11
N VAL A 134 -8.01 4.47 -2.40
CA VAL A 134 -6.78 4.97 -3.05
C VAL A 134 -6.68 6.50 -2.96
N GLY A 135 -7.80 7.22 -2.85
CA GLY A 135 -7.76 8.67 -2.60
C GLY A 135 -7.50 9.08 -1.13
N SER A 136 -7.51 8.14 -0.18
CA SER A 136 -7.65 8.47 1.25
C SER A 136 -6.41 9.07 1.92
N ALA A 137 -5.24 8.95 1.29
CA ALA A 137 -3.98 9.41 1.87
C ALA A 137 -3.72 10.92 1.67
N PHE A 138 -4.58 11.62 0.92
CA PHE A 138 -4.46 13.05 0.71
C PHE A 138 -4.93 13.85 1.93
N CYS A 139 -4.40 15.06 2.08
CA CYS A 139 -4.65 15.95 3.21
C CYS A 139 -4.72 17.42 2.76
N ASN A 140 -5.38 17.67 1.62
CA ASN A 140 -5.61 19.02 1.11
C ASN A 140 -6.91 19.07 0.28
N THR A 141 -7.51 20.25 0.20
CA THR A 141 -8.81 20.47 -0.46
C THR A 141 -8.77 20.30 -1.97
N THR A 142 -7.63 20.57 -2.62
CA THR A 142 -7.49 20.40 -4.08
C THR A 142 -7.56 18.92 -4.44
N LYS A 143 -6.85 18.07 -3.69
CA LYS A 143 -6.88 16.62 -3.89
C LYS A 143 -8.20 15.98 -3.50
N GLN A 144 -8.89 16.50 -2.49
CA GLN A 144 -10.26 16.07 -2.19
C GLN A 144 -11.14 16.23 -3.44
N ALA A 145 -11.12 17.41 -4.06
CA ALA A 145 -11.98 17.71 -5.21
C ALA A 145 -11.58 16.89 -6.44
N GLU A 146 -10.28 16.63 -6.61
CA GLU A 146 -9.75 15.75 -7.66
C GLU A 146 -10.26 14.31 -7.49
N VAL A 147 -10.24 13.77 -6.27
CA VAL A 147 -10.76 12.43 -5.96
C VAL A 147 -12.26 12.34 -6.20
N GLU A 148 -13.02 13.34 -5.74
CA GLU A 148 -14.48 13.40 -5.96
C GLU A 148 -14.80 13.42 -7.46
N ALA A 149 -14.16 14.32 -8.22
CA ALA A 149 -14.38 14.45 -9.65
C ALA A 149 -14.00 13.19 -10.43
N PHE A 150 -12.90 12.52 -10.06
CA PHE A 150 -12.47 11.30 -10.74
C PHE A 150 -13.50 10.16 -10.64
N PHE A 151 -14.18 10.04 -9.50
CA PHE A 151 -15.17 9.00 -9.28
C PHE A 151 -16.60 9.39 -9.71
N ALA A 152 -16.91 10.68 -9.88
CA ALA A 152 -18.27 11.20 -10.07
C ALA A 152 -19.11 10.41 -11.10
N ASP A 153 -18.57 10.16 -12.29
CA ASP A 153 -19.33 9.52 -13.37
C ASP A 153 -19.48 8.00 -13.23
N ARG A 154 -18.66 7.36 -12.38
CA ARG A 154 -18.60 5.89 -12.24
C ARG A 154 -19.06 5.39 -10.89
N ILE A 155 -19.24 6.26 -9.88
CA ILE A 155 -19.38 5.84 -8.49
C ILE A 155 -20.61 4.94 -8.27
N GLU A 156 -21.70 5.20 -8.97
CA GLU A 156 -22.94 4.41 -8.89
C GLU A 156 -22.80 3.00 -9.47
N SER A 157 -21.83 2.77 -10.36
CA SER A 157 -21.52 1.44 -10.92
C SER A 157 -20.61 0.62 -10.00
N LEU A 158 -19.98 1.25 -9.01
CA LEU A 158 -19.11 0.57 -8.06
C LEU A 158 -19.95 0.07 -6.89
N THR A 159 -20.08 -1.25 -6.75
CA THR A 159 -20.82 -1.84 -5.63
C THR A 159 -20.21 -1.39 -4.28
N GLY A 160 -21.03 -0.67 -3.49
CA GLY A 160 -20.60 -0.03 -2.23
C GLY A 160 -19.83 1.30 -2.39
N GLY A 161 -19.70 1.78 -3.62
CA GLY A 161 -18.96 2.98 -4.02
C GLY A 161 -19.40 4.24 -3.30
N PRO A 162 -20.66 4.69 -3.40
CA PRO A 162 -21.08 5.99 -2.86
C PRO A 162 -20.74 6.19 -1.38
N ARG A 163 -20.98 5.14 -0.57
CA ARG A 163 -20.62 5.16 0.86
C ARG A 163 -19.11 5.21 1.07
N ASN A 164 -18.33 4.45 0.33
CA ASN A 164 -16.88 4.41 0.51
C ASN A 164 -16.20 5.68 -0.02
N LEU A 165 -16.69 6.29 -1.10
CA LEU A 165 -16.22 7.58 -1.57
C LEU A 165 -16.51 8.67 -0.53
N ALA A 166 -17.72 8.73 0.02
CA ALA A 166 -18.04 9.67 1.08
C ALA A 166 -17.07 9.54 2.27
N LYS A 167 -16.75 8.30 2.69
CA LYS A 167 -15.75 8.05 3.74
C LYS A 167 -14.33 8.48 3.36
N THR A 168 -13.93 8.28 2.10
CA THR A 168 -12.63 8.75 1.60
C THR A 168 -12.55 10.27 1.69
N LEU A 169 -13.54 10.97 1.16
CA LEU A 169 -13.58 12.43 1.12
C LEU A 169 -13.62 13.03 2.54
N GLU A 170 -14.47 12.48 3.42
CA GLU A 170 -14.52 12.87 4.83
C GLU A 170 -13.16 12.66 5.52
N GLY A 171 -12.45 11.57 5.21
CA GLY A 171 -11.11 11.32 5.73
C GLY A 171 -10.11 12.41 5.33
N ILE A 172 -10.16 12.88 4.08
CA ILE A 172 -9.31 13.98 3.59
C ILE A 172 -9.66 15.28 4.32
N ASP A 173 -10.95 15.60 4.44
CA ASP A 173 -11.44 16.81 5.12
C ASP A 173 -11.04 16.83 6.61
N LEU A 174 -11.17 15.69 7.30
CA LEU A 174 -10.72 15.54 8.68
C LEU A 174 -9.22 15.76 8.83
N CYS A 175 -8.41 15.30 7.87
CA CYS A 175 -6.97 15.56 7.88
C CYS A 175 -6.68 17.06 7.74
N VAL A 176 -7.33 17.75 6.79
CA VAL A 176 -7.20 19.19 6.59
C VAL A 176 -7.56 19.96 7.86
N ALA A 177 -8.72 19.66 8.45
CA ALA A 177 -9.18 20.31 9.68
C ALA A 177 -8.20 20.06 10.85
N LYS A 178 -7.67 18.84 10.97
CA LYS A 178 -6.71 18.48 12.02
C LYS A 178 -5.39 19.26 11.87
N VAL A 179 -4.86 19.36 10.65
CA VAL A 179 -3.66 20.16 10.38
C VAL A 179 -3.92 21.63 10.72
N GLN A 180 -5.01 22.21 10.24
CA GLN A 180 -5.35 23.61 10.52
C GLN A 180 -5.49 23.89 12.01
N HIS A 181 -6.10 22.99 12.77
CA HIS A 181 -6.32 23.17 14.21
C HIS A 181 -5.02 23.06 15.03
N HIS A 182 -4.10 22.16 14.66
CA HIS A 182 -2.94 21.84 15.48
C HIS A 182 -1.63 22.48 15.03
N LYS A 183 -1.57 23.05 13.82
CA LYS A 183 -0.31 23.52 13.21
C LYS A 183 0.46 24.48 14.11
N ASP A 184 -0.15 25.60 14.50
CA ASP A 184 0.55 26.63 15.28
C ASP A 184 1.06 26.10 16.63
N GLY A 185 0.27 25.24 17.27
CA GLY A 185 0.64 24.59 18.54
C GLY A 185 1.79 23.59 18.37
N MET A 186 1.82 22.85 17.25
CA MET A 186 2.89 21.93 16.93
C MET A 186 4.18 22.67 16.56
N ASP A 187 4.09 23.72 15.75
CA ASP A 187 5.22 24.56 15.36
C ASP A 187 5.87 25.17 16.62
N THR A 188 5.05 25.71 17.54
CA THR A 188 5.52 26.21 18.84
C THR A 188 6.22 25.13 19.68
N TRP A 189 5.64 23.93 19.77
CA TRP A 189 6.20 22.82 20.55
C TRP A 189 7.52 22.29 19.97
N LEU A 190 7.62 22.24 18.63
CA LEU A 190 8.84 21.83 17.92
C LEU A 190 9.92 22.92 17.90
N GLY A 191 9.60 24.15 18.33
CA GLY A 191 10.51 25.29 18.27
C GLY A 191 10.77 25.77 16.84
N GLN A 192 9.79 25.63 15.96
CA GLN A 192 9.80 26.14 14.58
C GLN A 192 9.22 27.57 14.51
#